data_AF-A0A5S5CYU8-F1
#
_entry.id   AF-A0A5S5CYU8-F1
#
_cell.length_a   1.000
_cell.length_b   1.000
_cell.length_c   1.000
_cell.angle_alpha   90.00
_cell.angle_beta   90.00
_cell.angle_gamma   90.00
#
_symmetry.space_group_name_H-M   'P 1'
#
loop_
_entity.id
_entity.type
_entity.pdbx_description
1 polymer ?
#
loop_
_entity_poly.entity_id
_entity_poly.type
_entity_poly.pdbx_seq_one_letter_code
_entity_poly.pdbx_strand_id
1 'polypeptide(L)'
;MQELPFFSALLNELEERDPERAALLEEEANILIHKLKFVPTEQRPSVLVLSQKEHFRPLVNEQTTDSTVIAGAIPALDKYENPAILIIVQDDPALYGELPSLLQDDVLSRTDAVMNNQIYIVQKSDFGRLPTEFLRDVEICAEIVQPKYFIYGRQGTDWVRFDMA
;
A
#
# COMPACT_ATOMS: atom_id res chain seq x y z
N MET A 1 8.76 18.51 2.52
CA MET A 1 9.01 17.09 2.18
C MET A 1 8.24 16.30 3.20
N GLN A 2 7.39 15.36 2.80
CA GLN A 2 6.64 14.53 3.76
C GLN A 2 7.67 13.72 4.55
N GLU A 3 7.58 13.72 5.88
CA GLU A 3 8.51 12.93 6.70
C GLU A 3 8.24 11.45 6.45
N LEU A 4 9.31 10.69 6.17
CA LEU A 4 9.28 9.23 5.96
C LEU A 4 10.05 8.57 7.12
N PRO A 5 9.47 8.51 8.33
CA PRO A 5 10.19 8.09 9.54
C PRO A 5 10.66 6.64 9.47
N PHE A 6 9.84 5.73 8.94
CA PHE A 6 10.20 4.32 8.84
C PHE A 6 11.34 4.11 7.84
N PHE A 7 11.21 4.70 6.65
CA PHE A 7 12.25 4.61 5.61
C PHE A 7 13.58 5.18 6.12
N SER A 8 13.54 6.34 6.78
CA SER A 8 14.76 6.98 7.31
C SER A 8 15.40 6.14 8.41
N ALA A 9 14.60 5.60 9.33
CA ALA A 9 15.09 4.74 10.39
C ALA A 9 15.68 3.43 9.86
N LEU A 10 14.99 2.78 8.91
CA LEU A 10 15.45 1.55 8.26
C LEU A 10 16.74 1.78 7.47
N LEU A 11 16.85 2.91 6.75
CA LEU A 11 18.04 3.25 6.00
C LEU A 11 19.25 3.39 6.93
N ASN A 12 19.13 4.18 8.00
CA ASN A 12 20.20 4.35 9.00
C ASN A 12 20.61 3.00 9.62
N GLU A 13 19.65 2.13 9.94
CA GLU A 13 19.97 0.80 10.48
C GLU A 13 20.75 -0.06 9.46
N LEU A 14 20.34 -0.02 8.20
CA LEU A 14 21.00 -0.78 7.13
C LEU A 14 22.37 -0.22 6.78
N GLU A 15 22.59 1.10 6.84
CA GLU A 15 23.92 1.69 6.60
C GLU A 15 24.98 1.15 7.55
N GLU A 16 24.62 0.84 8.79
CA GLU A 16 25.54 0.25 9.78
C GLU A 16 25.72 -1.26 9.60
N ARG A 17 24.66 -1.98 9.20
CA ARG A 17 24.61 -3.45 9.22
C ARG A 17 24.89 -4.10 7.86
N ASP A 18 24.42 -3.48 6.79
CA ASP A 18 24.44 -3.96 5.40
C ASP A 18 24.39 -2.77 4.41
N PRO A 19 25.53 -2.08 4.19
CA PRO A 19 25.58 -0.87 3.38
C PRO A 19 25.17 -1.07 1.92
N GLU A 20 25.39 -2.27 1.36
CA GLU A 20 24.98 -2.59 -0.02
C GLU A 20 23.44 -2.60 -0.12
N ARG A 21 22.77 -3.21 0.85
CA ARG A 21 21.31 -3.22 0.91
C ARG A 21 20.74 -1.83 1.19
N ALA A 22 21.40 -1.02 2.03
CA ALA A 22 21.04 0.37 2.27
C ALA A 22 21.06 1.18 0.97
N ALA A 23 22.15 1.08 0.20
CA ALA A 23 22.31 1.78 -1.07
C ALA A 23 21.23 1.37 -2.09
N LEU A 24 20.94 0.07 -2.21
CA LEU A 24 19.88 -0.42 -3.09
C LEU A 24 18.51 0.12 -2.68
N LEU A 25 18.17 0.05 -1.38
CA LEU A 25 16.90 0.54 -0.87
C LEU A 25 16.74 2.05 -1.13
N GLU A 26 17.78 2.83 -0.87
CA GLU A 26 17.79 4.27 -1.11
C GLU A 26 17.65 4.60 -2.60
N GLU A 27 18.40 3.92 -3.46
CA GLU A 27 18.35 4.12 -4.92
C GLU A 27 16.93 3.85 -5.46
N GLU A 28 16.36 2.69 -5.15
CA GLU A 28 15.03 2.31 -5.63
C GLU A 28 13.96 3.29 -5.12
N ALA A 29 13.94 3.59 -3.81
CA ALA A 29 12.98 4.55 -3.26
C ALA A 29 13.10 5.94 -3.92
N ASN A 30 14.33 6.41 -4.16
CA ASN A 30 14.58 7.68 -4.84
C ASN A 30 14.11 7.67 -6.30
N ILE A 31 14.23 6.54 -7.02
CA ILE A 31 13.70 6.40 -8.38
C ILE A 31 12.19 6.59 -8.38
N LEU A 32 11.46 5.95 -7.46
CA LEU A 32 10.00 6.12 -7.35
C LEU A 32 9.63 7.57 -7.05
N ILE A 33 10.24 8.17 -6.01
CA ILE A 33 9.98 9.56 -5.60
C ILE A 33 10.26 10.52 -6.75
N HIS A 34 11.35 10.31 -7.51
CA HIS A 34 11.72 11.17 -8.63
C HIS A 34 10.75 11.07 -9.81
N LYS A 35 10.27 9.86 -10.14
CA LYS A 35 9.27 9.67 -11.19
C LYS A 35 7.94 10.33 -10.82
N LEU A 36 7.59 10.33 -9.52
CA LEU A 36 6.33 10.85 -9.01
C LEU A 36 6.36 12.34 -8.64
N LYS A 37 7.51 13.01 -8.68
CA LYS A 37 7.61 14.46 -8.37
C LYS A 37 6.76 15.36 -9.27
N PHE A 38 6.36 14.86 -10.44
CA PHE A 38 5.50 15.57 -11.39
C PHE A 38 4.01 15.25 -11.22
N VAL A 39 3.65 14.29 -10.37
CA VAL A 39 2.27 14.00 -10.01
C VAL A 39 1.85 14.97 -8.90
N PRO A 40 0.95 15.94 -9.19
CA PRO A 40 0.49 16.89 -8.18
C PRO A 40 -0.14 16.15 -7.02
N THR A 41 0.05 16.65 -5.79
CA THR A 41 -0.52 16.02 -4.59
C THR A 41 -2.04 15.86 -4.68
N GLU A 42 -2.73 16.80 -5.32
CA GLU A 42 -4.18 16.77 -5.58
C GLU A 42 -4.64 15.61 -6.48
N GLN A 43 -3.72 15.03 -7.25
CA GLN A 43 -3.98 13.89 -8.13
C GLN A 43 -3.55 12.55 -7.49
N ARG A 44 -3.01 12.58 -6.27
CA ARG A 44 -2.63 11.37 -5.54
C ARG A 44 -3.88 10.78 -4.90
N PRO A 45 -4.20 9.50 -5.16
CA PRO A 45 -5.37 8.86 -4.57
C PRO A 45 -5.15 8.65 -3.07
N SER A 46 -6.22 8.76 -2.29
CA SER A 46 -6.23 8.30 -0.91
C SER A 46 -6.28 6.76 -0.88
N VAL A 47 -5.45 6.13 -0.04
CA VAL A 47 -5.33 4.67 0.08
C VAL A 47 -5.63 4.27 1.51
N LEU A 48 -6.62 3.40 1.70
CA LEU A 48 -6.87 2.72 2.97
C LEU A 48 -6.38 1.27 2.86
N VAL A 49 -5.53 0.86 3.80
CA VAL A 49 -5.06 -0.52 3.91
C VAL A 49 -5.80 -1.21 5.06
N LEU A 50 -6.43 -2.34 4.81
CA LEU A 50 -7.13 -3.15 5.80
C LEU A 50 -6.41 -4.48 6.03
N SER A 51 -6.43 -4.97 7.27
CA SER A 51 -5.89 -6.27 7.64
C SER A 51 -7.01 -7.28 7.84
N GLN A 52 -7.03 -8.37 7.07
CA GLN A 52 -7.98 -9.47 7.30
C GLN A 52 -7.79 -10.09 8.69
N LYS A 53 -6.54 -10.35 9.08
CA LYS A 53 -6.22 -10.92 10.41
C LYS A 53 -6.72 -10.07 11.58
N GLU A 54 -6.88 -8.76 11.38
CA GLU A 54 -7.40 -7.84 12.39
C GLU A 54 -8.86 -7.48 12.17
N HIS A 55 -9.64 -8.38 11.54
CA HIS A 55 -11.06 -8.20 11.27
C HIS A 55 -11.36 -6.94 10.45
N PHE A 56 -10.56 -6.72 9.38
CA PHE A 56 -10.67 -5.59 8.47
C PHE A 56 -10.51 -4.23 9.15
N ARG A 57 -9.75 -4.17 10.26
CA ARG A 57 -9.30 -2.90 10.83
C ARG A 57 -8.22 -2.27 9.93
N PRO A 58 -8.15 -0.92 9.90
CA PRO A 58 -7.06 -0.21 9.22
C PRO A 58 -5.69 -0.68 9.71
N LEU A 59 -4.82 -1.08 8.78
CA LEU A 59 -3.43 -1.43 9.03
C LEU A 59 -2.57 -0.17 8.94
N VAL A 60 -2.61 0.62 10.02
CA VAL A 60 -1.89 1.90 10.11
C VAL A 60 -0.65 1.71 10.98
N ASN A 61 0.52 1.77 10.36
CA ASN A 61 1.82 1.85 11.03
C ASN A 61 2.79 2.65 10.15
N GLU A 62 3.99 2.94 10.66
CA GLU A 62 4.97 3.77 9.93
C GLU A 62 5.40 3.09 8.61
N GLN A 63 5.52 1.76 8.58
CA GLN A 63 5.90 1.02 7.38
C GLN A 63 4.83 1.12 6.27
N THR A 64 3.56 0.89 6.58
CA THR A 64 2.47 1.01 5.59
C THR A 64 2.27 2.45 5.15
N THR A 65 2.42 3.40 6.07
CA THR A 65 2.34 4.84 5.78
C THR A 65 3.44 5.25 4.80
N ASP A 66 4.71 4.94 5.09
CA ASP A 66 5.82 5.29 4.21
C ASP A 66 5.72 4.56 2.87
N SER A 67 5.33 3.28 2.86
CA SER A 67 5.19 2.48 1.63
C SER A 67 4.18 3.12 0.67
N THR A 68 3.04 3.56 1.20
CA THR A 68 1.98 4.21 0.40
C THR A 68 2.37 5.63 -0.02
N VAL A 69 3.05 6.40 0.83
CA VAL A 69 3.55 7.75 0.48
C VAL A 69 4.60 7.69 -0.63
N ILE A 70 5.57 6.78 -0.54
CA ILE A 70 6.62 6.60 -1.57
C ILE A 70 6.01 6.17 -2.90
N ALA A 71 4.98 5.33 -2.86
CA ALA A 71 4.19 4.93 -4.04
C ALA A 71 3.33 6.07 -4.64
N GLY A 72 3.28 7.24 -4.00
CA GLY A 72 2.55 8.41 -4.50
C GLY A 72 1.08 8.44 -4.12
N ALA A 73 0.69 7.83 -3.00
CA ALA A 73 -0.65 7.92 -2.43
C ALA A 73 -0.71 8.89 -1.23
N ILE A 74 -1.94 9.17 -0.79
CA ILE A 74 -2.23 9.80 0.50
C ILE A 74 -2.76 8.70 1.44
N PRO A 75 -2.06 8.35 2.53
CA PRO A 75 -2.54 7.33 3.46
C PRO A 75 -3.84 7.81 4.14
N ALA A 76 -4.89 6.99 4.09
CA ALA A 76 -6.10 7.17 4.86
C ALA A 76 -6.04 6.32 6.13
N LEU A 77 -6.34 6.91 7.28
CA LEU A 77 -6.27 6.21 8.57
C LEU A 77 -7.56 5.44 8.88
N ASP A 78 -8.67 5.87 8.28
CA ASP A 78 -9.96 5.20 8.40
C ASP A 78 -10.82 5.33 7.14
N LYS A 79 -11.98 4.65 7.17
CA LYS A 79 -12.96 4.63 6.07
C LYS A 79 -13.78 5.93 5.93
N TYR A 80 -13.80 6.79 6.94
CA TYR A 80 -14.52 8.07 6.93
C TYR A 80 -13.76 9.15 6.17
N GLU A 81 -12.46 8.96 5.92
CA GLU A 81 -11.64 9.82 5.06
C GLU A 81 -11.91 9.64 3.56
N ASN A 82 -12.89 8.81 3.18
CA ASN A 82 -13.26 8.53 1.78
C ASN A 82 -12.05 8.08 0.93
N PRO A 83 -11.47 6.90 1.20
CA PRO A 83 -10.38 6.36 0.39
C PRO A 83 -10.81 6.17 -1.07
N ALA A 84 -9.93 6.54 -2.00
CA ALA A 84 -10.08 6.32 -3.43
C ALA A 84 -9.62 4.93 -3.87
N ILE A 85 -8.74 4.30 -3.09
CA ILE A 85 -8.24 2.93 -3.28
C ILE A 85 -8.35 2.18 -1.96
N LEU A 86 -8.84 0.94 -2.02
CA LEU A 86 -8.90 0.03 -0.89
C LEU A 86 -7.95 -1.15 -1.13
N ILE A 87 -6.98 -1.32 -0.23
CA ILE A 87 -6.06 -2.46 -0.22
C ILE A 87 -6.42 -3.35 0.96
N ILE A 88 -6.58 -4.65 0.71
CA ILE A 88 -6.90 -5.64 1.74
C ILE A 88 -5.77 -6.66 1.79
N VAL A 89 -5.07 -6.72 2.91
CA VAL A 89 -4.02 -7.72 3.15
C VAL A 89 -4.70 -9.04 3.50
N GLN A 90 -4.48 -10.03 2.64
CA GLN A 90 -4.99 -11.38 2.80
C GLN A 90 -4.09 -12.17 3.75
N ASP A 91 -4.70 -12.70 4.81
CA ASP A 91 -4.06 -13.61 5.75
C ASP A 91 -4.67 -15.03 5.66
N ASP A 92 -5.92 -15.16 5.17
CA ASP A 92 -6.64 -16.43 5.05
C ASP A 92 -7.35 -16.55 3.67
N PRO A 93 -7.34 -17.74 3.03
CA PRO A 93 -8.10 -18.01 1.80
C PRO A 93 -9.60 -17.70 1.85
N ALA A 94 -10.21 -17.73 3.05
CA ALA A 94 -11.62 -17.44 3.28
C ALA A 94 -12.02 -15.97 3.00
N LEU A 95 -11.04 -15.10 2.74
CA LEU A 95 -11.25 -13.67 2.46
C LEU A 95 -12.39 -13.43 1.46
N TYR A 96 -12.42 -14.18 0.36
CA TYR A 96 -13.42 -14.01 -0.70
C TYR A 96 -14.87 -14.24 -0.23
N GLY A 97 -15.09 -15.05 0.80
CA GLY A 97 -16.40 -15.21 1.42
C GLY A 97 -16.77 -14.08 2.38
N GLU A 98 -15.78 -13.36 2.92
CA GLU A 98 -15.95 -12.24 3.86
C GLU A 98 -16.12 -10.89 3.15
N LEU A 99 -15.51 -10.73 1.96
CA LEU A 99 -15.53 -9.48 1.19
C LEU A 99 -16.95 -8.93 0.93
N PRO A 100 -17.97 -9.73 0.53
CA PRO A 100 -19.31 -9.20 0.32
C PRO A 100 -19.87 -8.49 1.56
N SER A 101 -19.63 -9.03 2.76
CA SER A 101 -20.09 -8.41 4.01
C SER A 101 -19.31 -7.14 4.32
N LEU A 102 -18.00 -7.12 4.08
CA LEU A 102 -17.16 -5.94 4.30
C LEU A 102 -17.59 -4.79 3.38
N LEU A 103 -17.79 -5.08 2.10
CA LEU A 103 -18.12 -4.08 1.09
C LEU A 103 -19.56 -3.54 1.20
N GLN A 104 -20.41 -4.23 1.96
CA GLN A 104 -21.75 -3.77 2.34
C GLN A 104 -21.78 -2.92 3.62
N ASP A 105 -20.64 -2.68 4.27
CA ASP A 105 -20.55 -1.77 5.42
C ASP A 105 -21.12 -0.38 5.07
N ASP A 106 -21.90 0.19 5.99
CA ASP A 106 -22.67 1.43 5.77
C ASP A 106 -21.83 2.63 5.30
N VAL A 107 -20.55 2.65 5.69
CA VAL A 107 -19.61 3.71 5.37
C VAL A 107 -18.74 3.30 4.20
N LEU A 108 -18.14 2.10 4.25
CA LEU A 108 -17.20 1.64 3.23
C LEU A 108 -17.85 1.54 1.85
N SER A 109 -19.10 1.06 1.79
CA SER A 109 -19.89 0.95 0.56
C SER A 109 -20.07 2.28 -0.19
N ARG A 110 -19.90 3.42 0.49
CA ARG A 110 -20.07 4.77 -0.06
C ARG A 110 -18.75 5.45 -0.40
N THR A 111 -17.61 4.81 -0.11
CA THR A 111 -16.30 5.35 -0.42
C THR A 111 -16.01 5.29 -1.91
N ASP A 112 -15.18 6.21 -2.40
CA ASP A 112 -14.76 6.23 -3.80
C ASP A 112 -14.09 4.92 -4.21
N ALA A 113 -13.38 4.24 -3.30
CA ALA A 113 -12.77 2.96 -3.55
C ALA A 113 -13.79 1.89 -3.95
N VAL A 114 -14.88 1.75 -3.18
CA VAL A 114 -15.92 0.74 -3.48
C VAL A 114 -16.74 1.18 -4.69
N MET A 115 -17.19 2.44 -4.74
CA MET A 115 -18.02 2.95 -5.83
C MET A 115 -17.33 2.87 -7.19
N ASN A 116 -16.00 3.02 -7.25
CA ASN A 116 -15.21 2.95 -8.49
C ASN A 116 -14.49 1.59 -8.68
N ASN A 117 -14.83 0.58 -7.88
CA ASN A 117 -14.26 -0.76 -7.94
C ASN A 117 -12.71 -0.76 -7.92
N GLN A 118 -12.14 0.08 -7.04
CA GLN A 118 -10.71 0.22 -6.76
C GLN A 118 -10.34 -0.61 -5.52
N ILE A 119 -10.62 -1.90 -5.57
CA ILE A 119 -10.41 -2.85 -4.48
C ILE A 119 -9.31 -3.82 -4.89
N TYR A 120 -8.27 -3.92 -4.06
CA TYR A 120 -7.09 -4.72 -4.33
C TYR A 120 -6.81 -5.65 -3.15
N ILE A 121 -6.46 -6.89 -3.44
CA ILE A 121 -6.11 -7.90 -2.45
C ILE A 121 -4.61 -8.12 -2.54
N VAL A 122 -3.90 -7.87 -1.44
CA VAL A 122 -2.46 -8.19 -1.32
C VAL A 122 -2.34 -9.58 -0.71
N GLN A 123 -1.74 -10.51 -1.47
CA GLN A 123 -1.55 -11.92 -1.12
C GLN A 123 -0.25 -12.17 -0.35
N LYS A 124 0.40 -11.09 0.09
CA LYS A 124 1.58 -11.09 0.95
C LYS A 124 1.16 -10.84 2.40
N SER A 125 1.06 -11.90 3.22
CA SER A 125 0.53 -11.82 4.60
C SER A 125 1.40 -10.99 5.56
N ASP A 126 2.66 -10.77 5.25
CA ASP A 126 3.59 -9.95 6.05
C ASP A 126 3.72 -8.51 5.52
N PHE A 127 2.85 -8.11 4.58
CA PHE A 127 2.80 -6.74 4.05
C PHE A 127 2.68 -5.71 5.17
N GLY A 128 3.60 -4.74 5.18
CA GLY A 128 3.64 -3.68 6.18
C GLY A 128 4.01 -4.13 7.60
N ARG A 129 4.63 -5.32 7.74
CA ARG A 129 4.94 -5.93 9.05
C ARG A 129 6.39 -6.36 9.21
N LEU A 130 7.12 -6.56 8.11
CA LEU A 130 8.53 -6.95 8.13
C LEU A 130 9.40 -5.86 7.50
N PRO A 131 10.33 -5.24 8.25
CA PRO A 131 11.21 -4.21 7.70
C PRO A 131 12.07 -4.69 6.54
N THR A 132 12.47 -5.97 6.55
CA THR A 132 13.25 -6.56 5.46
C THR A 132 12.50 -6.58 4.12
N GLU A 133 11.16 -6.56 4.15
CA GLU A 133 10.32 -6.59 2.95
C GLU A 133 9.84 -5.19 2.53
N PHE A 134 10.32 -4.12 3.16
CA PHE A 134 9.83 -2.75 2.93
C PHE A 134 9.86 -2.33 1.46
N LEU A 135 10.96 -2.57 0.75
CA LEU A 135 11.07 -2.25 -0.67
C LEU A 135 10.00 -2.97 -1.50
N ARG A 136 9.73 -4.24 -1.19
CA ARG A 136 8.69 -5.01 -1.87
C ARG A 136 7.30 -4.48 -1.56
N ASP A 137 7.04 -4.04 -0.34
CA ASP A 137 5.77 -3.40 0.03
C ASP A 137 5.57 -2.08 -0.75
N VAL A 138 6.64 -1.28 -0.90
CA VAL A 138 6.66 -0.07 -1.73
C VAL A 138 6.36 -0.40 -3.19
N GLU A 139 6.99 -1.43 -3.77
CA GLU A 139 6.75 -1.86 -5.16
C GLU A 139 5.30 -2.28 -5.39
N ILE A 140 4.72 -3.07 -4.48
CA ILE A 140 3.31 -3.50 -4.53
C ILE A 140 2.39 -2.27 -4.50
N CYS A 141 2.62 -1.34 -3.57
CA CYS A 141 1.88 -0.08 -3.52
C CYS A 141 2.03 0.71 -4.82
N ALA A 142 3.23 0.81 -5.37
CA ALA A 142 3.49 1.59 -6.58
C ALA A 142 2.80 1.02 -7.82
N GLU A 143 2.77 -0.30 -7.98
CA GLU A 143 1.99 -0.93 -9.05
C GLU A 143 0.49 -0.69 -8.91
N ILE A 144 -0.05 -0.77 -7.69
CA ILE A 144 -1.49 -0.56 -7.44
C ILE A 144 -1.90 0.91 -7.64
N VAL A 145 -1.14 1.82 -7.04
CA VAL A 145 -1.46 3.26 -6.98
C VAL A 145 -1.12 3.94 -8.30
N GLN A 146 -0.04 3.55 -8.96
CA GLN A 146 0.54 4.22 -10.12
C GLN A 146 0.87 3.22 -11.26
N PRO A 147 -0.09 2.38 -11.72
CA PRO A 147 0.16 1.29 -12.68
C PRO A 147 0.65 1.77 -14.05
N LYS A 148 0.45 3.04 -14.38
CA LYS A 148 0.95 3.65 -15.63
C LYS A 148 2.46 3.91 -15.60
N TYR A 149 3.05 4.02 -14.41
CA TYR A 149 4.44 4.42 -14.21
C TYR A 149 5.31 3.28 -13.70
N PHE A 150 4.74 2.31 -12.98
CA PHE A 150 5.48 1.24 -12.34
C PHE A 150 4.92 -0.13 -12.70
N ILE A 151 5.82 -1.00 -13.16
CA ILE A 151 5.55 -2.40 -13.49
C ILE A 151 6.76 -3.20 -12.97
N TYR A 152 6.58 -3.85 -11.84
CA TYR A 152 7.50 -4.77 -11.18
C TYR A 152 7.13 -6.24 -11.38
N GLY A 153 5.96 -6.52 -11.99
CA GLY A 153 5.48 -7.89 -12.25
C GLY A 153 4.88 -8.57 -11.02
N ARG A 154 4.41 -7.80 -10.04
CA ARG A 154 3.89 -8.32 -8.77
C ARG A 154 2.41 -8.71 -8.87
N GLN A 155 1.67 -8.14 -9.83
CA GLN A 155 0.29 -8.51 -10.12
C GLN A 155 0.16 -10.02 -10.42
N GLY A 156 -0.80 -10.68 -9.76
CA GLY A 156 -1.04 -12.13 -9.85
C GLY A 156 -0.12 -12.99 -8.97
N THR A 157 0.90 -12.39 -8.35
CA THR A 157 1.81 -13.08 -7.41
C THR A 157 1.66 -12.53 -6.00
N ASP A 158 1.84 -11.21 -5.83
CA ASP A 158 1.78 -10.54 -4.52
C ASP A 158 0.47 -9.76 -4.34
N TRP A 159 -0.23 -9.43 -5.41
CA TRP A 159 -1.53 -8.75 -5.34
C TRP A 159 -2.41 -9.04 -6.55
N VAL A 160 -3.73 -8.94 -6.37
CA VAL A 160 -4.73 -9.03 -7.43
C VAL A 160 -5.78 -7.94 -7.27
N ARG A 161 -6.40 -7.51 -8.37
CA ARG A 161 -7.58 -6.64 -8.31
C ARG A 161 -8.81 -7.50 -8.05
N PHE A 162 -9.61 -7.10 -7.07
CA PHE A 162 -10.91 -7.69 -6.83
C PHE A 162 -11.95 -7.01 -7.72
N ASP A 163 -12.79 -7.81 -8.37
CA ASP A 163 -13.86 -7.31 -9.23
C ASP A 163 -15.21 -7.76 -8.67
N MET A 164 -16.11 -6.82 -8.45
CA MET A 164 -17.45 -7.05 -7.87
C MET A 164 -18.49 -7.53 -8.91
N ALA A 165 -18.03 -8.21 -9.97
CA ALA A 165 -18.86 -8.65 -11.10
C ALA A 165 -20.05 -9.53 -10.69
#